data_AF-A0A0P4RCZ1-F1
#
_entry.id   AF-A0A0P4RCZ1-F1
#
_cell.length_a   1.000
_cell.length_b   1.000
_cell.length_c   1.000
_cell.angle_alpha   90.00
_cell.angle_beta   90.00
_cell.angle_gamma   90.00
#
_symmetry.space_group_name_H-M   'P 1'
#
loop_
_entity.id
_entity.type
_entity.pdbx_description
1 polymer ?
#
loop_
_entity_poly.entity_id
_entity_poly.type
_entity_poly.pdbx_seq_one_letter_code
_entity_poly.pdbx_strand_id
1 'polypeptide(L)'
;MDGSSGPSKRDEFVISGNLSRGGVPVGTYSQICTLTRTAPADEFDLQSAADLALPLGQLTVQGRLTAIGAGPGNIVLASTGGTGRYRTAHGTVHGDNVSGRETQLTVHLIR
;
A
#
# COMPACT_ATOMS: atom_id res chain seq x y z
N MET A 1 15.61 -14.42 -10.73
CA MET A 1 15.50 -12.98 -10.99
C MET A 1 16.91 -12.45 -10.93
N ASP A 2 17.40 -12.03 -12.08
CA ASP A 2 18.82 -11.95 -12.39
C ASP A 2 19.10 -10.45 -12.46
N GLY A 3 19.19 -9.81 -11.28
CA GLY A 3 19.06 -8.37 -11.02
C GLY A 3 20.07 -7.43 -11.70
N SER A 4 20.12 -7.45 -13.03
CA SER A 4 21.05 -6.67 -13.87
C SER A 4 20.35 -5.65 -14.78
N SER A 5 19.03 -5.67 -14.85
CA SER A 5 18.19 -4.63 -15.47
C SER A 5 17.18 -4.16 -14.43
N GLY A 6 16.89 -2.86 -14.36
CA GLY A 6 15.99 -2.28 -13.36
C GLY A 6 14.56 -2.87 -13.40
N PRO A 7 13.61 -2.25 -12.67
CA PRO A 7 12.25 -2.79 -12.55
C PRO A 7 11.60 -3.11 -13.90
N SER A 8 11.04 -4.31 -14.02
CA SER A 8 10.47 -4.85 -15.25
C SER A 8 8.97 -5.15 -15.10
N LYS A 9 8.24 -5.22 -16.21
CA LYS A 9 6.82 -5.59 -16.18
C LYS A 9 6.67 -6.98 -15.54
N ARG A 10 5.70 -7.11 -14.63
CA ARG A 10 5.41 -8.30 -13.80
C ARG A 10 6.31 -8.49 -12.59
N ASP A 11 7.26 -7.60 -12.33
CA ASP A 11 7.95 -7.59 -11.04
C ASP A 11 6.91 -7.42 -9.93
N GLU A 12 7.12 -8.14 -8.84
CA GLU A 12 6.25 -8.13 -7.68
C GLU A 12 7.02 -7.61 -6.47
N PHE A 13 6.44 -6.60 -5.82
CA PHE A 13 6.91 -6.09 -4.55
C PHE A 13 6.01 -6.63 -3.45
N VAL A 14 6.59 -7.43 -2.56
CA VAL A 14 5.92 -7.95 -1.37
C VAL A 14 6.47 -7.24 -0.16
N ILE A 15 5.60 -6.51 0.54
CA ILE A 15 5.98 -5.63 1.65
C ILE A 15 5.11 -5.99 2.85
N SER A 16 5.72 -6.04 4.04
CA SER A 16 4.99 -6.19 5.29
C SER A 16 5.64 -5.38 6.39
N GLY A 17 4.88 -5.08 7.44
CA GLY A 17 5.40 -4.32 8.56
C GLY A 17 4.40 -4.10 9.67
N ASN A 18 4.82 -3.28 10.63
CA ASN A 18 4.01 -2.90 11.78
C ASN A 18 3.19 -1.64 11.48
N LEU A 19 1.97 -1.59 11.99
CA LEU A 19 1.18 -0.37 12.08
C LEU A 19 1.31 0.17 13.50
N SER A 20 1.63 1.45 13.62
CA SER A 20 1.68 2.14 14.90
C SER A 20 0.85 3.41 14.86
N ARG A 21 0.31 3.81 16.02
CA ARG A 21 -0.39 5.08 16.22
C ARG A 21 0.22 5.78 17.42
N GLY A 22 0.87 6.93 17.17
CA GLY A 22 1.60 7.65 18.23
C GLY A 22 2.68 6.80 18.89
N GLY A 23 3.39 5.97 18.12
CA GLY A 23 4.41 5.04 18.61
C GLY A 23 3.89 3.75 19.25
N VAL A 24 2.58 3.63 19.49
CA VAL A 24 1.97 2.41 20.03
C VAL A 24 1.61 1.46 18.90
N PRO A 25 2.06 0.19 18.92
CA PRO A 25 1.65 -0.81 17.93
C PRO A 25 0.14 -1.01 17.94
N VAL A 26 -0.48 -0.95 16.76
CA VAL A 26 -1.92 -1.13 16.56
C VAL A 26 -2.26 -2.20 15.54
N GLY A 27 -1.27 -2.95 15.05
CA GLY A 27 -1.47 -4.00 14.07
C GLY A 27 -0.27 -4.25 13.18
N THR A 28 -0.52 -4.97 12.10
CA THR A 28 0.44 -5.22 11.03
C THR A 28 -0.21 -5.00 9.68
N TYR A 29 0.60 -4.91 8.63
CA TYR A 29 0.11 -4.89 7.26
C TYR A 29 0.92 -5.83 6.38
N SER A 30 0.27 -6.26 5.31
CA SER A 30 0.90 -6.94 4.18
C SER A 30 0.39 -6.31 2.89
N GLN A 31 1.26 -6.12 1.92
CA GLN A 31 0.96 -5.50 0.64
C GLN A 31 1.70 -6.22 -0.48
N ILE A 32 1.00 -6.40 -1.58
CA ILE A 32 1.55 -6.90 -2.85
C ILE A 32 1.30 -5.84 -3.90
N CYS A 33 2.35 -5.45 -4.61
CA CYS A 33 2.30 -4.53 -5.73
C CYS A 33 2.90 -5.19 -6.96
N THR A 34 2.13 -5.32 -8.04
CA THR A 34 2.63 -5.80 -9.32
C THR A 34 2.94 -4.63 -10.25
N LEU A 35 4.13 -4.61 -10.84
CA LEU A 35 4.50 -3.64 -11.86
C LEU A 35 3.76 -3.96 -13.17
N THR A 36 2.83 -3.08 -13.54
CA THR A 36 1.95 -3.25 -14.70
C THR A 36 2.44 -2.50 -15.94
N ARG A 37 3.12 -1.37 -15.76
CA ARG A 37 3.66 -0.54 -16.85
C ARG A 37 4.95 0.13 -16.40
N THR A 38 5.94 0.14 -17.28
CA THR A 38 7.11 1.03 -17.21
C THR A 38 6.92 2.19 -18.18
N ALA A 39 7.42 3.36 -17.82
CA ALA A 39 7.39 4.59 -18.60
C ALA A 39 8.78 5.27 -18.56
N PRO A 40 9.05 6.26 -19.43
CA PRO A 40 10.30 7.02 -19.39
C PRO A 40 10.54 7.69 -18.03
N ALA A 41 11.79 8.07 -17.75
CA ALA A 41 12.21 8.75 -16.51
C ALA A 41 11.94 7.96 -15.21
N ASP A 42 12.14 6.64 -15.27
CA ASP A 42 12.00 5.71 -14.13
C ASP A 42 10.61 5.69 -13.49
N GLU A 43 9.57 6.10 -14.24
CA GLU A 43 8.19 6.01 -13.81
C GLU A 43 7.62 4.61 -14.08
N PHE A 44 6.85 4.08 -13.12
CA PHE A 44 6.13 2.82 -13.29
C PHE A 44 4.79 2.82 -12.55
N ASP A 45 3.82 2.13 -13.15
CA ASP A 45 2.50 1.92 -12.56
C ASP A 45 2.45 0.58 -11.84
N LEU A 46 2.00 0.61 -10.59
CA LEU A 46 1.77 -0.55 -9.76
C LEU A 46 0.28 -0.78 -9.55
N GLN A 47 -0.15 -2.03 -9.68
CA GLN A 47 -1.44 -2.47 -9.15
C GLN A 47 -1.18 -3.08 -7.77
N SER A 48 -1.89 -2.58 -6.76
CA SER A 48 -1.62 -2.90 -5.36
C SER A 48 -2.85 -3.47 -4.67
N ALA A 49 -2.62 -4.49 -3.84
CA ALA A 49 -3.57 -5.00 -2.86
C ALA A 49 -2.86 -5.12 -1.51
N ALA A 50 -3.55 -4.74 -0.43
CA ALA A 50 -3.01 -4.75 0.91
C ALA A 50 -4.09 -5.09 1.94
N ASP A 51 -3.63 -5.68 3.04
CA ASP A 51 -4.44 -5.95 4.22
C ASP A 51 -3.84 -5.22 5.42
N LEU A 52 -4.68 -4.50 6.16
CA LEU A 52 -4.33 -3.96 7.47
C LEU A 52 -4.96 -4.84 8.55
N ALA A 53 -4.14 -5.61 9.26
CA ALA A 53 -4.57 -6.45 10.36
C ALA A 53 -4.58 -5.63 11.67
N LEU A 54 -5.78 -5.31 12.15
CA LEU A 54 -6.01 -4.50 13.35
C LEU A 54 -6.69 -5.34 14.44
N PRO A 55 -6.65 -4.91 15.72
CA PRO A 55 -7.22 -5.67 16.84
C PRO A 55 -8.69 -6.06 16.71
N LEU A 56 -9.47 -5.31 15.92
CA LEU A 56 -10.91 -5.51 15.75
C LEU A 56 -11.30 -6.12 14.40
N GLY A 57 -10.32 -6.55 13.60
CA GLY A 57 -10.53 -7.14 12.28
C GLY A 57 -9.52 -6.65 11.25
N GLN A 58 -9.66 -7.13 10.02
CA GLN A 58 -8.82 -6.75 8.88
C GLN A 58 -9.54 -5.71 8.02
N LEU A 59 -8.77 -4.82 7.39
CA LEU A 59 -9.23 -3.92 6.34
C LEU A 59 -8.56 -4.29 5.02
N THR A 60 -9.35 -4.51 3.97
CA THR A 60 -8.82 -4.75 2.62
C THR A 60 -8.71 -3.43 1.87
N VAL A 61 -7.58 -3.24 1.23
CA VAL A 61 -7.23 -1.99 0.54
C VAL A 61 -6.64 -2.33 -0.83
N GLN A 62 -7.06 -1.65 -1.88
CA GLN A 62 -6.58 -1.91 -3.24
C GLN A 62 -6.61 -0.66 -4.10
N GLY A 63 -5.75 -0.61 -5.10
CA GLY A 63 -5.72 0.51 -6.04
C GLY A 63 -4.51 0.49 -6.95
N ARG A 64 -4.43 1.52 -7.79
CA ARG A 64 -3.29 1.75 -8.68
C ARG A 64 -2.51 2.94 -8.19
N LEU A 65 -1.19 2.84 -8.19
CA LEU A 65 -0.30 3.94 -7.85
C LEU A 65 0.81 4.07 -8.89
N THR A 66 1.31 5.29 -9.04
CA THR A 66 2.45 5.59 -9.90
C THR A 66 3.64 5.91 -9.01
N ALA A 67 4.77 5.30 -9.31
CA ALA A 67 6.02 5.49 -8.59
C ALA A 67 7.12 5.93 -9.55
N ILE A 68 8.11 6.62 -8.99
CA ILE A 68 9.38 6.94 -9.66
C ILE A 68 10.51 6.26 -8.90
N GLY A 69 11.76 6.37 -9.38
CA GLY A 69 12.93 5.80 -8.69
C GLY A 69 13.08 6.22 -7.22
N ALA A 70 12.52 7.37 -6.81
CA ALA A 70 12.49 7.85 -5.42
C ALA A 70 11.38 7.22 -4.55
N GLY A 71 10.49 6.40 -5.12
CA GLY A 71 9.32 5.81 -4.47
C GLY A 71 7.98 6.33 -5.03
N PRO A 72 6.86 5.81 -4.53
CA PRO A 72 5.53 6.32 -4.88
C PRO A 72 5.35 7.76 -4.40
N GLY A 73 4.75 8.60 -5.24
CA GLY A 73 4.42 9.99 -4.91
C GLY A 73 3.25 10.06 -3.92
N ASN A 74 2.05 10.34 -4.42
CA ASN A 74 0.83 10.29 -3.62
C ASN A 74 0.22 8.89 -3.68
N ILE A 75 0.06 8.24 -2.53
CA ILE A 75 -0.59 6.93 -2.43
C ILE A 75 -2.06 7.15 -2.05
N VAL A 76 -2.98 6.82 -2.94
CA VAL A 76 -4.42 6.77 -2.64
C VAL A 76 -4.95 5.41 -3.07
N LEU A 77 -5.42 4.63 -2.09
CA LEU A 77 -5.99 3.31 -2.32
C LEU A 77 -7.42 3.27 -1.80
N ALA A 78 -8.29 2.49 -2.45
CA ALA A 78 -9.66 2.28 -2.01
C ALA A 78 -9.68 1.24 -0.89
N SER A 79 -10.40 1.53 0.19
CA SER A 79 -10.83 0.50 1.13
C SER A 79 -12.05 -0.20 0.56
N THR A 80 -11.95 -1.52 0.37
CA THR A 80 -12.97 -2.32 -0.34
C THR A 80 -13.76 -3.25 0.54
N GLY A 81 -13.40 -3.37 1.80
CA GLY A 81 -14.08 -4.23 2.76
C GLY A 81 -13.17 -4.61 3.92
N GLY A 82 -13.53 -5.70 4.59
CA GLY A 82 -12.77 -6.18 5.73
C GLY A 82 -13.49 -7.27 6.52
N THR A 83 -13.03 -7.49 7.74
CA THR A 83 -13.62 -8.42 8.71
C THR A 83 -13.89 -7.73 10.04
N GLY A 84 -14.63 -8.40 10.92
CA GLY A 84 -14.94 -7.89 12.27
C GLY A 84 -15.63 -6.52 12.23
N ARG A 85 -15.04 -5.53 12.91
CA ARG A 85 -15.56 -4.15 12.94
C ARG A 85 -15.53 -3.46 11.57
N TYR A 86 -14.71 -3.94 10.63
CA TYR A 86 -14.52 -3.35 9.31
C TYR A 86 -15.25 -4.12 8.20
N ARG A 87 -16.17 -5.03 8.54
CA ARG A 87 -16.85 -5.91 7.57
C ARG A 87 -17.63 -5.20 6.46
N THR A 88 -18.05 -3.95 6.68
CA THR A 88 -18.73 -3.10 5.68
C THR A 88 -17.95 -1.82 5.40
N ALA A 89 -16.63 -1.82 5.68
CA ALA A 89 -15.81 -0.65 5.50
C ALA A 89 -15.60 -0.34 4.02
N HIS A 90 -15.88 0.90 3.63
CA HIS A 90 -15.54 1.45 2.33
C HIS A 90 -14.85 2.79 2.54
N GLY A 91 -14.15 3.30 1.53
CA GLY A 91 -13.54 4.63 1.58
C GLY A 91 -12.15 4.64 1.01
N THR A 92 -11.24 5.43 1.59
CA THR A 92 -9.88 5.61 1.08
C THR A 92 -8.82 5.47 2.16
N VAL A 93 -7.64 5.04 1.74
CA VAL A 93 -6.40 5.07 2.51
C VAL A 93 -5.43 5.96 1.75
N HIS A 94 -4.99 7.04 2.39
CA HIS A 94 -3.96 7.92 1.88
C HIS A 94 -2.63 7.60 2.57
N GLY A 95 -1.56 7.53 1.79
CA GLY A 95 -0.21 7.28 2.29
C GLY A 95 0.73 8.41 1.89
N ASP A 96 1.39 8.98 2.89
CA ASP A 96 2.42 10.01 2.74
C ASP A 96 3.77 9.42 3.18
N ASN A 97 4.74 9.36 2.26
CA ASN A 97 6.07 8.87 2.59
C ASN A 97 6.82 9.92 3.42
N VAL A 98 7.08 9.60 4.69
CA VAL A 98 7.82 10.45 5.64
C VAL A 98 9.32 10.19 5.51
N SER A 99 9.70 8.93 5.26
CA SER A 99 11.08 8.53 4.98
C SER A 99 11.09 7.26 4.11
N GLY A 100 12.27 6.81 3.68
CA GLY A 100 12.40 5.55 2.93
C GLY A 100 11.97 4.28 3.68
N ARG A 101 11.58 4.38 4.96
CA ARG A 101 11.10 3.26 5.79
C ARG A 101 9.77 3.54 6.48
N GLU A 102 9.25 4.76 6.34
CA GLU A 102 8.08 5.19 7.09
C GLU A 102 7.09 5.90 6.17
N THR A 103 5.87 5.37 6.16
CA THR A 103 4.73 5.94 5.46
C THR A 103 3.66 6.22 6.49
N GLN A 104 3.22 7.46 6.57
CA GLN A 104 2.07 7.83 7.38
C GLN A 104 0.80 7.48 6.62
N LEU A 105 -0.05 6.65 7.24
CA LEU A 105 -1.33 6.24 6.66
C LEU A 105 -2.48 7.00 7.32
N THR A 106 -3.34 7.58 6.50
CA THR A 106 -4.62 8.17 6.93
C THR A 106 -5.77 7.37 6.32
N VAL A 107 -6.59 6.76 7.17
CA VAL A 107 -7.72 5.91 6.75
C VAL A 107 -9.03 6.68 6.93
N HIS A 108 -9.72 6.93 5.82
CA HIS A 108 -11.03 7.56 5.79
C HIS A 108 -12.08 6.53 5.40
N LEU A 109 -12.89 6.10 6.37
CA LEU A 109 -13.99 5.17 6.14
C LEU A 109 -15.31 5.92 5.98
N ILE A 110 -16.08 5.54 4.95
CA ILE A 110 -17.46 5.97 4.71
C ILE A 110 -18.41 4.82 5.04
N ARG A 111 -19.64 5.17 5.43
CA ARG A 111 -20.73 4.24 5.73
C ARG A 111 -21.59 3.98 4.52
#